data_AF-F2L4J2-F1
#
_entry.id   AF-F2L4J2-F1
#
_cell.length_a   1.000
_cell.length_b   1.000
_cell.length_c   1.000
_cell.angle_alpha   90.00
_cell.angle_beta   90.00
_cell.angle_gamma   90.00
#
_symmetry.space_group_name_H-M   'P 1'
#
loop_
_entity.id
_entity.type
_entity.pdbx_description
1 polymer ?
#
loop_
_entity_poly.entity_id
_entity_poly.type
_entity_poly.pdbx_seq_one_letter_code
_entity_poly.pdbx_strand_id
1 'polypeptide(L)'
;MSVWSNPSFFEVRFKCIKCGICCVGTEMELLPEDVERIEALGYRLEDFAVADGDTLRLKNVDGHCVFYDPTTASCTIYEHRPIGCRLYPLVYDGREVYVDKTCPTWHTVSRREVERLAPYVAKFVEDSRRTRIVIRLRKGL
;
A
#
# COMPACT_ATOMS: atom_id res chain seq x y z
N MET A 1 2.80 16.65 -12.41
CA MET A 1 1.99 15.42 -12.23
C MET A 1 2.71 14.55 -11.22
N SER A 2 2.00 13.96 -10.26
CA SER A 2 2.58 13.08 -9.25
C SER A 2 3.18 11.83 -9.90
N VAL A 3 4.34 11.35 -9.40
CA VAL A 3 4.94 10.09 -9.87
C VAL A 3 4.03 8.89 -9.60
N TRP A 4 3.11 9.02 -8.63
CA TRP A 4 2.14 8.01 -8.20
C TRP A 4 0.87 7.95 -9.05
N SER A 5 0.82 8.72 -10.16
CA SER A 5 -0.34 8.82 -11.05
C SER A 5 -0.59 7.56 -11.90
N ASN A 6 0.40 6.68 -12.08
CA ASN A 6 0.24 5.38 -12.75
C ASN A 6 0.47 4.21 -11.77
N PRO A 7 -0.56 3.75 -11.04
CA PRO A 7 -0.43 2.68 -10.06
C PRO A 7 0.14 1.37 -10.63
N SER A 8 -0.21 1.03 -11.88
CA SER A 8 0.18 -0.24 -12.50
C SER A 8 1.69 -0.38 -12.72
N PHE A 9 2.43 0.74 -12.81
CA PHE A 9 3.90 0.73 -12.91
C PHE A 9 4.56 0.12 -11.66
N PHE A 10 3.94 0.32 -10.50
CA PHE A 10 4.47 -0.08 -9.19
C PHE A 10 4.13 -1.52 -8.81
N GLU A 11 3.42 -2.24 -9.68
CA GLU A 11 3.12 -3.65 -9.47
C GLU A 11 4.41 -4.48 -9.49
N VAL A 12 4.72 -5.11 -8.35
CA VAL A 12 5.84 -6.06 -8.29
C VAL A 12 5.51 -7.29 -9.12
N ARG A 13 6.44 -7.66 -10.00
CA ARG A 13 6.36 -8.86 -10.84
C ARG A 13 6.92 -10.05 -10.07
N PHE A 14 6.02 -10.85 -9.51
CA PHE A 14 6.32 -12.11 -8.84
C PHE A 14 5.11 -13.07 -8.94
N LYS A 15 5.27 -14.32 -8.52
CA LYS A 15 4.18 -15.32 -8.56
C LYS A 15 3.27 -15.19 -7.34
N CYS A 16 2.44 -14.14 -7.28
CA CYS A 16 1.44 -13.99 -6.23
C CYS A 16 0.40 -15.13 -6.31
N ILE A 17 0.17 -15.81 -5.19
CA ILE A 17 -0.84 -16.88 -5.07
C ILE A 17 -2.14 -16.43 -4.39
N LYS A 18 -2.32 -15.11 -4.20
CA LYS A 18 -3.49 -14.50 -3.55
C LYS A 18 -3.83 -15.13 -2.18
N CYS A 19 -2.83 -15.43 -1.37
CA CYS A 19 -3.01 -16.05 -0.06
C CYS A 19 -3.60 -15.10 1.02
N GLY A 20 -3.65 -13.79 0.77
CA GLY A 20 -4.17 -12.81 1.73
C GLY A 20 -3.24 -12.43 2.89
N ILE A 21 -2.06 -13.05 3.01
CA ILE A 21 -1.15 -12.79 4.16
C ILE A 21 -0.74 -11.32 4.29
N CYS A 22 -0.62 -10.60 3.17
CA CYS A 22 -0.29 -9.17 3.15
C CYS A 22 -1.40 -8.26 3.70
N CYS A 23 -2.61 -8.81 3.91
CA CYS A 23 -3.73 -8.10 4.50
C CYS A 23 -3.84 -8.29 6.01
N VAL A 24 -3.18 -9.29 6.59
CA VAL A 24 -3.28 -9.62 8.03
C VAL A 24 -2.36 -8.69 8.83
N GLY A 25 -2.92 -7.95 9.80
CA GLY A 25 -2.17 -7.05 10.68
C GLY A 25 -1.33 -6.00 9.96
N THR A 26 -1.72 -5.62 8.73
CA THR A 26 -0.90 -4.75 7.88
C THR A 26 -0.93 -3.31 8.36
N GLU A 27 0.22 -2.64 8.41
CA GLU A 27 0.34 -1.21 8.70
C GLU A 27 0.47 -0.38 7.42
N MET A 28 -0.24 -0.79 6.36
CA MET A 28 -0.07 -0.23 5.03
C MET A 28 -0.35 1.28 5.01
N GLU A 29 0.70 2.05 4.74
CA GLU A 29 0.60 3.50 4.59
C GLU A 29 -0.11 3.88 3.29
N LEU A 30 -0.74 5.05 3.29
CA LEU A 30 -1.48 5.59 2.15
C LEU A 30 -0.77 6.84 1.64
N LEU A 31 -0.75 7.01 0.31
CA LEU A 31 -0.45 8.29 -0.32
C LEU A 31 -1.72 9.12 -0.50
N PRO A 32 -1.61 10.44 -0.72
CA PRO A 32 -2.77 11.28 -1.03
C PRO A 32 -3.55 10.78 -2.27
N GLU A 33 -2.84 10.29 -3.28
CA GLU A 33 -3.45 9.71 -4.49
C GLU A 33 -4.14 8.37 -4.22
N ASP A 34 -3.72 7.61 -3.19
CA ASP A 34 -4.43 6.40 -2.76
C ASP A 34 -5.77 6.78 -2.13
N VAL A 35 -5.76 7.78 -1.25
CA VAL A 35 -6.98 8.31 -0.62
C VAL A 35 -7.97 8.79 -1.68
N GLU A 36 -7.53 9.62 -2.62
CA GLU A 36 -8.40 10.14 -3.70
C GLU A 36 -8.98 9.01 -4.56
N ARG A 37 -8.17 8.00 -4.90
CA ARG A 37 -8.66 6.83 -5.67
C ARG A 37 -9.70 6.03 -4.90
N ILE A 38 -9.50 5.81 -3.61
CA ILE A 38 -10.42 5.03 -2.79
C ILE A 38 -11.72 5.81 -2.54
N GLU A 39 -11.64 7.13 -2.28
CA GLU A 39 -12.82 7.97 -2.13
C GLU A 39 -13.65 8.04 -3.43
N ALA A 40 -13.00 8.02 -4.59
CA ALA A 40 -13.70 7.95 -5.88
C ALA A 40 -14.51 6.65 -6.08
N LEU A 41 -14.27 5.61 -5.28
CA LEU A 41 -15.11 4.40 -5.24
C LEU A 41 -16.34 4.54 -4.35
N GLY A 42 -16.49 5.66 -3.64
CA GLY A 42 -17.61 5.95 -2.75
C GLY A 42 -17.35 5.72 -1.26
N TYR A 43 -16.12 5.37 -0.87
CA TYR A 43 -15.75 5.25 0.54
C TYR A 43 -15.45 6.62 1.16
N ARG A 44 -15.77 6.81 2.44
CA ARG A 44 -15.34 8.00 3.19
C ARG A 44 -14.02 7.71 3.86
N LEU A 45 -13.15 8.73 3.97
CA LEU A 45 -11.80 8.57 4.55
C LEU A 45 -11.80 7.84 5.91
N GLU A 46 -12.72 8.19 6.79
CA GLU A 46 -12.85 7.61 8.13
C GLU A 46 -13.26 6.13 8.14
N ASP A 47 -13.83 5.63 7.05
CA ASP A 47 -14.26 4.24 6.93
C ASP A 47 -13.06 3.32 6.69
N PHE A 48 -12.03 3.80 5.98
CA PHE A 48 -10.91 2.96 5.55
C PHE A 48 -9.53 3.37 6.05
N ALA A 49 -9.35 4.58 6.59
CA ALA A 49 -8.06 5.07 7.04
C ALA A 49 -8.03 5.39 8.53
N VAL A 50 -6.86 5.22 9.14
CA VAL A 50 -6.52 5.66 10.49
C VAL A 50 -5.26 6.53 10.44
N ALA A 51 -5.20 7.54 11.29
CA ALA A 51 -4.02 8.40 11.39
C ALA A 51 -3.00 7.83 12.38
N ASP A 52 -1.73 7.86 11.99
CA ASP A 52 -0.58 7.64 12.86
C ASP A 52 0.37 8.83 12.70
N GLY A 53 0.34 9.77 13.64
CA GLY A 53 0.99 11.08 13.48
C GLY A 53 0.52 11.80 12.22
N ASP A 54 1.46 12.11 11.32
CA ASP A 54 1.20 12.75 10.02
C ASP A 54 1.05 11.75 8.86
N THR A 55 1.13 10.46 9.15
CA THR A 55 0.87 9.36 8.22
C THR A 55 -0.60 8.96 8.27
N LEU A 56 -1.15 8.51 7.14
CA LEU A 56 -2.41 7.77 7.10
C LEU A 56 -2.11 6.31 6.73
N ARG A 57 -2.76 5.38 7.41
CA ARG A 57 -2.68 3.93 7.15
C ARG A 57 -4.04 3.35 6.85
N LEU A 58 -4.08 2.25 6.10
CA LEU A 58 -5.27 1.42 6.02
C LEU A 58 -5.66 0.94 7.41
N LYS A 59 -6.96 1.04 7.70
CA LYS A 59 -7.55 0.57 8.94
C LYS A 59 -7.57 -0.95 8.97
N ASN A 60 -7.34 -1.54 10.14
CA ASN A 60 -7.61 -2.95 10.40
C ASN A 60 -8.91 -3.11 11.19
N VAL A 61 -9.70 -4.14 10.85
CA VAL A 61 -10.89 -4.61 11.55
C VAL A 61 -10.69 -6.11 11.76
N ASP A 62 -10.94 -6.61 12.98
CA ASP A 62 -10.77 -8.03 13.32
C ASP A 62 -9.41 -8.64 12.93
N GLY A 63 -8.35 -7.83 13.05
CA GLY A 63 -6.96 -8.27 12.81
C GLY A 63 -6.53 -8.27 11.34
N HIS A 64 -7.35 -7.79 10.42
CA HIS A 64 -6.98 -7.66 9.01
C HIS A 64 -7.42 -6.33 8.40
N CYS A 65 -6.85 -5.98 7.24
CA CYS A 65 -7.22 -4.79 6.48
C CYS A 65 -8.73 -4.72 6.25
N VAL A 66 -9.31 -3.53 6.39
CA VAL A 66 -10.74 -3.24 6.16
C VAL A 66 -11.26 -3.69 4.79
N PHE A 67 -10.38 -3.80 3.79
CA PHE A 67 -10.71 -4.25 2.45
C PHE A 67 -10.50 -5.75 2.22
N TYR A 68 -10.07 -6.52 3.22
CA TYR A 68 -9.90 -7.96 3.11
C TYR A 68 -11.20 -8.68 3.49
N ASP A 69 -11.68 -9.54 2.59
CA ASP A 69 -12.76 -10.47 2.86
C ASP A 69 -12.16 -11.84 3.23
N PRO A 70 -12.25 -12.26 4.51
CA PRO A 70 -11.71 -13.54 4.95
C PRO A 70 -12.47 -14.75 4.39
N THR A 71 -13.71 -14.58 3.94
CA THR A 71 -14.53 -15.66 3.37
C THR A 71 -14.00 -16.09 2.00
N THR A 72 -13.59 -15.11 1.20
CA THR A 72 -13.06 -15.33 -0.16
C THR A 72 -11.53 -15.25 -0.22
N ALA A 73 -10.88 -14.94 0.91
CA ALA A 73 -9.46 -14.65 1.02
C ALA A 73 -8.98 -13.59 0.01
N SER A 74 -9.79 -12.57 -0.25
CA SER A 74 -9.55 -11.60 -1.33
C SER A 74 -9.70 -10.15 -0.88
N CYS A 75 -9.09 -9.23 -1.63
CA CYS A 75 -9.25 -7.80 -1.40
C CYS A 75 -10.42 -7.27 -2.23
N THR A 76 -11.39 -6.62 -1.58
CA THR A 76 -12.61 -6.09 -2.20
C THR A 76 -12.35 -4.93 -3.15
N ILE A 77 -11.21 -4.24 -3.00
CA ILE A 77 -10.75 -3.17 -3.89
C ILE A 77 -9.48 -3.56 -4.66
N TYR A 78 -9.25 -4.84 -4.94
CA TYR A 78 -7.96 -5.33 -5.48
C TYR A 78 -7.45 -4.48 -6.65
N GLU A 79 -8.27 -4.20 -7.67
CA GLU A 79 -7.86 -3.40 -8.84
C GLU A 79 -7.50 -1.94 -8.51
N HIS A 80 -8.00 -1.41 -7.39
CA HIS A 80 -7.76 -0.06 -6.89
C HIS A 80 -6.86 0.00 -5.65
N ARG A 81 -6.21 -1.13 -5.30
CA ARG A 81 -5.37 -1.23 -4.11
C ARG A 81 -4.28 -0.13 -4.06
N PRO A 82 -3.91 0.33 -2.86
CA PRO A 82 -2.89 1.37 -2.67
C PRO A 82 -1.55 1.06 -3.32
N ILE A 83 -0.74 2.10 -3.58
CA ILE A 83 0.63 1.93 -4.11
C ILE A 83 1.46 1.00 -3.22
N GLY A 84 1.41 1.16 -1.90
CA GLY A 84 2.15 0.29 -0.99
C GLY A 84 1.74 -1.19 -1.11
N CYS A 85 0.45 -1.49 -1.35
CA CYS A 85 -0.01 -2.85 -1.63
C CYS A 85 0.52 -3.41 -2.95
N ARG A 86 0.78 -2.55 -3.94
CA ARG A 86 1.37 -2.96 -5.25
C ARG A 86 2.87 -3.17 -5.17
N LEU A 87 3.53 -2.40 -4.30
CA LEU A 87 4.95 -2.51 -4.01
C LEU A 87 5.27 -3.73 -3.12
N TYR A 88 4.30 -4.29 -2.40
CA TYR A 88 4.49 -5.54 -1.67
C TYR A 88 4.80 -6.70 -2.64
N PRO A 89 5.82 -7.56 -2.38
CA PRO A 89 6.53 -7.76 -1.12
C PRO A 89 7.85 -6.99 -0.94
N LEU A 90 8.06 -5.86 -1.62
CA LEU A 90 9.24 -5.02 -1.37
C LEU A 90 9.00 -4.09 -0.18
N VAL A 91 9.93 -4.11 0.78
CA VAL A 91 9.85 -3.34 2.03
C VAL A 91 11.15 -2.56 2.24
N TYR A 92 11.07 -1.40 2.88
CA TYR A 92 12.20 -0.55 3.20
C TYR A 92 12.37 -0.43 4.71
N ASP A 93 13.56 -0.73 5.24
CA ASP A 93 13.86 -0.65 6.69
C ASP A 93 14.47 0.70 7.12
N GLY A 94 14.58 1.66 6.21
CA GLY A 94 15.27 2.92 6.43
C GLY A 94 16.73 2.93 5.96
N ARG A 95 17.24 1.80 5.45
CA ARG A 95 18.59 1.67 4.87
C ARG A 95 18.55 1.04 3.49
N GLU A 96 17.85 -0.09 3.35
CA GLU A 96 17.79 -0.83 2.10
C GLU A 96 16.40 -1.40 1.82
N VAL A 97 16.15 -1.67 0.54
CA VAL A 97 14.93 -2.33 0.09
C VAL A 97 15.19 -3.82 0.01
N TYR A 98 14.37 -4.61 0.69
CA TYR A 98 14.45 -6.06 0.72
C TYR A 98 13.10 -6.69 0.39
N VAL A 99 13.11 -8.00 0.12
CA VAL A 99 11.89 -8.77 -0.12
C VAL A 99 11.40 -9.39 1.19
N ASP A 100 10.19 -9.04 1.61
CA ASP A 100 9.56 -9.61 2.81
C ASP A 100 9.30 -11.12 2.62
N LYS A 101 9.93 -11.92 3.48
CA LYS A 101 9.86 -13.39 3.47
C LYS A 101 8.56 -13.93 4.05
N THR A 102 7.72 -13.08 4.65
CA THR A 102 6.36 -13.44 5.08
C THR A 102 5.47 -13.78 3.87
N CYS A 103 5.76 -13.20 2.70
CA CYS A 103 5.15 -13.62 1.45
C CYS A 103 5.60 -15.04 1.08
N PRO A 104 4.71 -16.04 0.96
CA PRO A 104 5.11 -17.43 0.71
C PRO A 104 5.86 -17.63 -0.62
N THR A 105 5.70 -16.69 -1.56
CA THR A 105 6.37 -16.72 -2.87
C THR A 105 7.41 -15.61 -3.03
N TRP A 106 7.95 -15.07 -1.94
CA TRP A 106 9.00 -14.04 -1.92
C TRP A 106 10.16 -14.36 -2.86
N HIS A 107 10.57 -15.63 -2.91
CA HIS A 107 11.70 -16.13 -3.71
C HIS A 107 11.48 -16.02 -5.23
N THR A 108 10.26 -15.69 -5.66
CA THR A 108 9.92 -15.50 -7.08
C THR A 108 10.11 -14.06 -7.56
N VAL A 109 10.42 -13.13 -6.64
CA VAL A 109 10.82 -11.76 -6.99
C VAL A 109 12.24 -11.78 -7.53
N SER A 110 12.41 -11.34 -8.78
CA SER A 110 13.74 -11.29 -9.40
C SER A 110 14.58 -10.12 -8.87
N ARG A 111 15.91 -10.24 -8.86
CA ARG A 111 16.81 -9.13 -8.48
C ARG A 111 16.58 -7.86 -9.32
N ARG A 112 16.33 -8.03 -10.63
CA ARG A 112 16.02 -6.93 -11.55
C ARG A 112 14.75 -6.18 -11.14
N GLU A 113 13.78 -6.90 -10.56
CA GLU A 113 12.54 -6.29 -10.10
C GLU A 113 12.74 -5.47 -8.84
N VAL A 114 13.59 -5.95 -7.92
CA VAL A 114 14.03 -5.16 -6.75
C VAL A 114 14.76 -3.90 -7.22
N GLU A 115 15.75 -4.04 -8.12
CA GLU A 115 16.51 -2.91 -8.67
C GLU A 115 15.59 -1.87 -9.34
N ARG A 116 14.56 -2.31 -10.07
CA ARG A 116 13.59 -1.44 -10.76
C ARG A 116 12.74 -0.61 -9.79
N LEU A 117 12.31 -1.20 -8.69
CA LEU A 117 11.33 -0.59 -7.78
C LEU A 117 11.93 -0.01 -6.51
N ALA A 118 13.16 -0.37 -6.13
CA ALA A 118 13.78 0.08 -4.88
C ALA A 118 13.77 1.62 -4.69
N PRO A 119 14.08 2.46 -5.70
CA PRO A 119 14.00 3.92 -5.53
C PRO A 119 12.58 4.39 -5.17
N TYR A 120 11.55 3.70 -5.66
CA TYR A 120 10.16 4.05 -5.42
C TYR A 120 9.65 3.51 -4.09
N VAL A 121 10.15 2.38 -3.59
CA VAL A 121 9.78 1.90 -2.24
C VAL A 121 10.29 2.87 -1.18
N ALA A 122 11.55 3.31 -1.28
CA ALA A 122 12.10 4.31 -0.36
C ALA A 122 11.33 5.64 -0.45
N LYS A 123 11.06 6.12 -1.68
CA LYS A 123 10.28 7.34 -1.90
C LYS A 123 8.84 7.23 -1.38
N PHE A 124 8.19 6.07 -1.52
CA PHE A 124 6.85 5.83 -1.01
C PHE A 124 6.79 6.04 0.50
N VAL A 125 7.74 5.48 1.25
CA VAL A 125 7.85 5.63 2.71
C VAL A 125 8.14 7.08 3.12
N GLU A 126 8.88 7.84 2.32
CA GLU A 126 9.11 9.26 2.60
C GLU A 126 7.87 10.12 2.35
N ASP A 127 7.20 9.89 1.22
CA ASP A 127 6.03 10.66 0.81
C ASP A 127 4.81 10.36 1.72
N SER A 128 4.65 9.11 2.16
CA SER A 128 3.54 8.66 3.01
C SER A 128 3.53 9.35 4.39
N ARG A 129 4.70 9.72 4.92
CA ARG A 129 4.87 10.41 6.22
C ARG A 129 4.18 11.76 6.30
N ARG A 130 3.79 12.34 5.16
CA ARG A 130 3.14 13.65 5.08
C ARG A 130 1.72 13.57 4.55
N THR A 131 1.18 12.37 4.31
CA THR A 131 -0.11 12.19 3.68
C THR A 131 -1.22 12.92 4.42
N ARG A 132 -1.25 12.87 5.76
CA ARG A 132 -2.29 13.52 6.55
C ARG A 132 -2.26 15.04 6.37
N ILE A 133 -1.07 15.64 6.37
CA ILE A 133 -0.88 17.07 6.15
C ILE A 133 -1.39 17.45 4.75
N VAL A 134 -1.00 16.69 3.73
CA VAL A 134 -1.40 16.96 2.34
C VAL A 134 -2.92 16.86 2.17
N ILE A 135 -3.56 15.83 2.73
CA ILE A 135 -5.01 15.66 2.66
C ILE A 135 -5.74 16.81 3.35
N ARG A 136 -5.28 17.26 4.53
CA ARG A 136 -5.84 18.44 5.21
C ARG A 136 -5.81 19.69 4.33
N LEU A 137 -4.63 19.99 3.78
CA LEU A 137 -4.45 21.14 2.88
C LEU A 137 -5.33 21.05 1.62
N ARG A 138 -5.45 19.87 0.99
CA ARG A 138 -6.29 19.68 -0.20
C ARG A 138 -7.79 19.82 0.08
N LYS A 139 -8.23 19.42 1.27
CA LYS A 139 -9.65 19.47 1.69
C LYS A 139 -10.03 20.76 2.41
N GLY A 140 -9.09 21.68 2.62
CA GLY A 140 -9.34 22.93 3.35
C GLY A 140 -9.59 22.72 4.84
N LEU A 141 -8.99 21.69 5.42
CA LEU A 141 -9.04 21.33 6.85
C LEU A 141 -7.79 21.77 7.61
#